data_AF-A0A7Y9L626-F1
#
_entry.id   AF-A0A7Y9L626-F1
#
_cell.length_a   1.000
_cell.length_b   1.000
_cell.length_c   1.000
_cell.angle_alpha   90.00
_cell.angle_beta   90.00
_cell.angle_gamma   90.00
#
_symmetry.space_group_name_H-M   'P 1'
#
loop_
_entity.id
_entity.type
_entity.pdbx_description
1 polymer ?
#
loop_
_entity_poly.entity_id
_entity_poly.type
_entity_poly.pdbx_seq_one_letter_code
_entity_poly.pdbx_strand_id
1 'polypeptide(L)'
;MNLNNLQDLKREVNELGFSAKVADELEKNMKPLPQHFVIKDQLPGDRGQVDLTLHFHKSGVSDTFSFGKYEATAGKVPPSPDNQSYMVLTENKDNKEKPLVKTFESPNEAIEFFKKQKGTSELALGESPESKQLLASKVNGNVNYVNDNFRGAYFSPAIKQTFYVKDGAGFTASQAANMVQGRTVHRENLINPNKGEAYNAWVKLDFEQKKDDYGNFKLKQMNDPNFGFDLEKALNGFKIKELADPAQKAAIITSMKNGDRVELTTTNRENKEVKIKAEAVPQYKTLDFYNDKGTREKREQYKKPDVAEQSKGKSQGKSKDKDLEETKSMGIR
;
A
#
# COMPACT_ATOMS: atom_id res chain seq x y z
N MET A 1 -25.72 18.99 16.00
CA MET A 1 -24.45 18.94 15.24
C MET A 1 -24.07 20.35 14.81
N ASN A 2 -22.78 20.65 14.75
CA ASN A 2 -22.28 21.94 14.26
C ASN A 2 -22.07 21.91 12.72
N LEU A 3 -22.69 22.84 11.99
CA LEU A 3 -22.64 22.87 10.51
C LEU A 3 -21.29 23.33 9.95
N ASN A 4 -20.61 24.27 10.60
CA ASN A 4 -19.27 24.71 10.17
C ASN A 4 -18.28 23.55 10.29
N ASN A 5 -18.32 22.84 11.42
CA ASN A 5 -17.50 21.66 11.62
C ASN A 5 -17.80 20.54 10.62
N LEU A 6 -19.05 20.36 10.18
CA LEU A 6 -19.38 19.44 9.08
C LEU A 6 -18.69 19.86 7.78
N GLN A 7 -18.70 21.14 7.42
CA GLN A 7 -18.02 21.63 6.21
C GLN A 7 -16.49 21.49 6.31
N ASP A 8 -15.93 21.75 7.49
CA ASP A 8 -14.51 21.53 7.75
C ASP A 8 -14.13 20.06 7.56
N LEU A 9 -14.87 19.14 8.17
CA LEU A 9 -14.61 17.70 8.01
C LEU A 9 -14.76 17.24 6.57
N LYS A 10 -15.76 17.74 5.83
CA LYS A 10 -15.91 17.45 4.38
C LYS A 10 -14.69 17.92 3.60
N ARG A 11 -14.16 19.12 3.90
CA ARG A 11 -12.94 19.64 3.27
C ARG A 11 -11.74 18.77 3.61
N GLU A 12 -11.54 18.43 4.88
CA GLU A 12 -10.40 17.62 5.34
C GLU A 12 -10.36 16.24 4.66
N VAL A 13 -11.50 15.54 4.59
CA VAL A 13 -11.53 14.21 3.93
C VAL A 13 -11.30 14.32 2.43
N ASN A 14 -11.75 15.40 1.78
CA ASN A 14 -11.50 15.64 0.36
C ASN A 14 -10.02 15.97 0.10
N GLU A 15 -9.40 16.82 0.93
CA GLU A 15 -7.97 17.19 0.82
C GLU A 15 -7.05 15.97 1.02
N LEU A 16 -7.45 15.04 1.89
CA LEU A 16 -6.73 13.78 2.11
C LEU A 16 -7.01 12.73 1.04
N GLY A 17 -7.88 13.03 0.06
CA GLY A 17 -8.13 12.19 -1.11
C GLY A 17 -8.99 10.96 -0.84
N PHE A 18 -9.88 11.00 0.15
CA PHE A 18 -10.92 9.98 0.33
C PHE A 18 -12.03 10.13 -0.73
N SER A 19 -12.80 9.07 -0.97
CA SER A 19 -13.89 9.12 -1.95
C SER A 19 -15.01 10.06 -1.52
N ALA A 20 -15.76 10.60 -2.50
CA ALA A 20 -16.87 11.52 -2.24
C ALA A 20 -17.94 10.92 -1.30
N LYS A 21 -18.12 9.59 -1.32
CA LYS A 21 -18.99 8.83 -0.41
C LYS A 21 -18.71 9.18 1.05
N VAL A 22 -17.44 9.35 1.42
CA VAL A 22 -17.06 9.69 2.80
C VAL A 22 -17.65 11.03 3.21
N ALA A 23 -17.49 12.06 2.37
CA ALA A 23 -18.03 13.38 2.63
C ALA A 23 -19.56 13.39 2.68
N ASP A 24 -20.22 12.60 1.84
CA ASP A 24 -21.69 12.49 1.78
C ASP A 24 -22.27 11.79 3.01
N GLU A 25 -21.56 10.81 3.57
CA GLU A 25 -21.99 10.07 4.75
C GLU A 25 -21.78 10.83 6.07
N LEU A 26 -20.91 11.84 6.12
CA LEU A 26 -20.60 12.59 7.34
C LEU A 26 -21.85 13.16 8.02
N GLU A 27 -22.70 13.83 7.26
CA GLU A 27 -23.87 14.52 7.82
C GLU A 27 -24.81 13.53 8.51
N LYS A 28 -25.11 12.40 7.85
CA LYS A 28 -25.98 11.35 8.37
C LYS A 28 -25.41 10.76 9.67
N ASN A 29 -24.09 10.54 9.73
CA ASN A 29 -23.45 9.93 10.89
C ASN A 29 -23.21 10.91 12.05
N MET A 30 -23.06 12.21 11.77
CA MET A 30 -22.91 13.25 12.80
C MET A 30 -24.24 13.67 13.44
N LYS A 31 -25.35 13.62 12.68
CA LYS A 31 -26.71 13.98 13.15
C LYS A 31 -27.11 13.34 14.49
N PRO A 32 -26.93 12.03 14.72
CA PRO A 32 -27.30 11.40 15.99
C PRO A 32 -26.37 11.76 17.18
N LEU A 33 -25.34 12.60 16.96
CA LEU A 33 -24.36 12.99 17.97
C LEU A 33 -23.67 11.81 18.71
N PRO A 34 -23.26 10.73 18.01
CA PRO A 34 -22.61 9.61 18.67
C PRO A 34 -21.25 10.04 19.22
N GLN A 35 -20.80 9.42 20.32
CA GLN A 35 -19.46 9.70 20.87
C GLN A 35 -18.34 9.34 19.90
N HIS A 36 -18.53 8.26 19.13
CA HIS A 36 -17.61 7.78 18.11
C HIS A 36 -18.42 7.15 16.97
N PHE A 37 -17.95 7.36 15.74
CA PHE A 37 -18.44 6.62 14.58
C PHE A 37 -17.29 6.38 13.59
N VAL A 38 -17.55 5.47 12.64
CA VAL A 38 -16.62 5.16 11.55
C VAL A 38 -17.31 5.34 10.21
N ILE A 39 -16.54 5.80 9.23
CA ILE A 39 -16.92 5.74 7.82
C ILE A 39 -15.87 4.89 7.11
N LYS A 40 -16.33 4.01 6.22
CA LYS A 40 -15.47 3.11 5.46
C LYS A 40 -15.31 3.61 4.04
N ASP A 41 -14.09 3.46 3.54
CA ASP A 41 -13.73 3.75 2.16
C ASP A 41 -12.84 2.63 1.61
N GLN A 42 -12.68 2.56 0.30
CA GLN A 42 -11.90 1.51 -0.35
C GLN A 42 -11.11 2.08 -1.52
N LEU A 43 -9.86 1.64 -1.64
CA LEU A 43 -9.00 1.95 -2.78
C LEU A 43 -8.54 0.66 -3.48
N PRO A 44 -8.28 0.71 -4.80
CA PRO A 44 -7.70 -0.43 -5.50
C PRO A 44 -6.32 -0.77 -4.94
N GLY A 45 -5.99 -2.06 -4.90
CA GLY A 45 -4.68 -2.58 -4.51
C GLY A 45 -4.15 -3.62 -5.49
N ASP A 46 -2.84 -3.90 -5.41
CA ASP A 46 -2.14 -4.86 -6.29
C ASP A 46 -2.68 -6.28 -6.20
N ARG A 47 -3.19 -6.66 -5.03
CA ARG A 47 -3.67 -8.02 -4.72
C ARG A 47 -5.09 -8.02 -4.19
N GLY A 48 -5.88 -7.03 -4.58
CA GLY A 48 -7.20 -6.85 -4.02
C GLY A 48 -7.63 -5.39 -3.91
N GLN A 49 -8.15 -5.08 -2.74
CA GLN A 49 -8.46 -3.73 -2.30
C GLN A 49 -7.67 -3.38 -1.04
N VAL A 50 -7.53 -2.09 -0.79
CA VAL A 50 -7.13 -1.53 0.49
C VAL A 50 -8.38 -1.00 1.17
N ASP A 51 -8.70 -1.55 2.33
CA ASP A 51 -9.80 -1.06 3.16
C ASP A 51 -9.32 0.12 4.00
N LEU A 52 -10.09 1.20 4.01
CA LEU A 52 -9.86 2.40 4.80
C LEU A 52 -10.97 2.54 5.84
N THR A 53 -10.60 2.72 7.11
CA THR A 53 -11.55 2.96 8.20
C THR A 53 -11.23 4.28 8.87
N LEU A 54 -12.08 5.29 8.66
CA LEU A 54 -11.91 6.63 9.20
C LEU A 54 -12.62 6.74 10.54
N HIS A 55 -11.94 7.25 11.57
CA HIS A 55 -12.50 7.36 12.92
C HIS A 55 -12.82 8.81 13.28
N PHE A 56 -14.09 9.06 13.60
CA PHE A 56 -14.58 10.38 14.01
C PHE A 56 -15.04 10.34 15.47
N HIS A 57 -14.63 11.33 16.25
CA HIS A 57 -14.97 11.41 17.67
C HIS A 57 -15.65 12.73 17.98
N LYS A 58 -16.73 12.69 18.76
CA LYS A 58 -17.39 13.90 19.24
C LYS A 58 -16.56 14.53 20.36
N SER A 59 -16.55 15.85 20.40
CA SER A 59 -16.07 16.61 21.55
C SER A 59 -16.94 16.34 22.78
N GLY A 60 -16.30 16.19 23.94
CA GLY A 60 -16.99 16.05 25.23
C GLY A 60 -17.69 17.33 25.71
N VAL A 61 -17.34 18.49 25.12
CA VAL A 61 -17.82 19.81 25.56
C VAL A 61 -18.64 20.55 24.51
N SER A 62 -18.73 20.02 23.28
CA SER A 62 -19.42 20.66 22.16
C SER A 62 -19.97 19.65 21.16
N ASP A 63 -20.86 20.10 20.28
CA ASP A 63 -21.44 19.29 19.18
C ASP A 63 -20.57 19.24 17.93
N THR A 64 -19.25 19.36 18.12
CA THR A 64 -18.24 19.24 17.09
C THR A 64 -17.61 17.84 17.13
N PHE A 65 -17.08 17.43 16.00
CA PHE A 65 -16.39 16.18 15.78
C PHE A 65 -14.99 16.45 15.26
N SER A 66 -14.06 15.54 15.56
CA SER A 66 -12.70 15.55 15.03
C SER A 66 -12.42 14.29 14.21
N PHE A 67 -11.65 14.49 13.14
CA PHE A 67 -11.04 13.42 12.37
C PHE A 67 -9.54 13.35 12.70
N GLY A 68 -9.17 12.47 13.63
CA GLY A 68 -7.78 12.40 14.13
C GLY A 68 -6.96 11.26 13.54
N LYS A 69 -7.63 10.23 13.01
CA LYS A 69 -6.95 9.04 12.49
C LYS A 69 -7.83 8.24 11.54
N TYR A 70 -7.17 7.47 10.70
CA TYR A 70 -7.78 6.39 9.94
C TYR A 70 -6.85 5.17 9.92
N GLU A 71 -7.40 4.02 9.59
CA GLU A 71 -6.66 2.77 9.42
C GLU A 71 -6.67 2.41 7.94
N ALA A 72 -5.53 1.97 7.40
CA ALA A 72 -5.47 1.32 6.10
C ALA A 72 -5.11 -0.16 6.29
N THR A 73 -5.81 -1.04 5.59
CA THR A 73 -5.63 -2.49 5.65
C THR A 73 -5.51 -3.07 4.25
N ALA A 74 -4.35 -3.66 3.95
CA ALA A 74 -4.12 -4.38 2.71
C ALA A 74 -4.03 -5.89 2.96
N GLY A 75 -4.95 -6.64 2.35
CA GLY A 75 -4.94 -8.09 2.32
C GLY A 75 -4.38 -8.64 1.00
N LYS A 76 -4.33 -9.97 0.90
CA LYS A 76 -4.11 -10.68 -0.37
C LYS A 76 -5.42 -11.28 -0.88
N VAL A 77 -6.51 -10.54 -0.73
CA VAL A 77 -7.86 -11.00 -1.08
C VAL A 77 -8.36 -10.18 -2.26
N PRO A 78 -8.72 -10.82 -3.39
CA PRO A 78 -9.38 -10.11 -4.49
C PRO A 78 -10.64 -9.38 -4.00
N PRO A 79 -11.00 -8.23 -4.61
CA PRO A 79 -12.28 -7.58 -4.31
C PRO A 79 -13.44 -8.55 -4.61
N SER A 80 -14.57 -8.36 -3.94
CA SER A 80 -15.78 -9.11 -4.25
C SER A 80 -16.20 -8.81 -5.70
N PRO A 81 -16.57 -9.82 -6.50
CA PRO A 81 -17.27 -9.59 -7.76
C PRO A 81 -18.58 -8.83 -7.53
N ASP A 82 -19.05 -8.11 -8.56
CA ASP A 82 -20.34 -7.44 -8.52
C ASP A 82 -21.46 -8.42 -8.09
N ASN A 83 -22.37 -7.95 -7.24
CA ASN A 83 -23.47 -8.71 -6.63
C ASN A 83 -23.08 -9.86 -5.68
N GLN A 84 -21.80 -10.05 -5.37
CA GLN A 84 -21.38 -11.03 -4.36
C GLN A 84 -20.89 -10.34 -3.09
N SER A 85 -21.11 -11.00 -1.95
CA SER A 85 -20.64 -10.54 -0.65
C SER A 85 -19.87 -11.63 0.07
N TYR A 86 -18.84 -11.24 0.80
CA TYR A 86 -18.26 -12.12 1.78
C TYR A 86 -19.24 -12.31 2.93
N MET A 87 -19.43 -13.55 3.36
CA MET A 87 -20.35 -13.89 4.43
C MET A 87 -19.72 -14.90 5.38
N VAL A 88 -20.04 -14.74 6.66
CA VAL A 88 -19.71 -15.73 7.68
C VAL A 88 -21.01 -16.31 8.22
N LEU A 89 -21.14 -17.62 8.07
CA LEU A 89 -22.25 -18.40 8.59
C LEU A 89 -21.78 -19.04 9.90
N THR A 90 -22.52 -18.84 10.98
CA THR A 90 -22.24 -19.43 12.29
C THR A 90 -23.40 -20.27 12.76
N GLU A 91 -23.11 -21.31 13.55
CA GLU A 91 -24.14 -22.14 14.17
C GLU A 91 -25.16 -21.30 14.94
N ASN A 92 -26.44 -21.58 14.71
CA ASN A 92 -27.54 -21.02 15.45
C ASN A 92 -27.99 -22.02 16.51
N LYS A 93 -27.79 -21.69 17.79
CA LYS A 93 -28.13 -22.59 18.91
C LYS A 93 -29.63 -22.85 19.03
N ASP A 94 -30.45 -21.90 18.57
CA ASP A 94 -31.92 -21.97 18.69
C ASP A 94 -32.55 -22.68 17.48
N ASN A 95 -31.86 -22.73 16.33
CA ASN A 95 -32.31 -23.43 15.14
C ASN A 95 -31.12 -23.95 14.31
N LYS A 96 -30.79 -25.23 14.48
CA LYS A 96 -29.64 -25.87 13.81
C LYS A 96 -29.77 -25.93 12.28
N GLU A 97 -30.98 -25.85 11.74
CA GLU A 97 -31.21 -25.88 10.28
C GLU A 97 -31.00 -24.51 9.62
N LYS A 98 -31.01 -23.42 10.41
CA LYS A 98 -30.89 -22.05 9.90
C LYS A 98 -29.70 -21.31 10.53
N PRO A 99 -28.52 -21.31 9.87
CA PRO A 99 -27.34 -20.64 10.41
C PRO A 99 -27.57 -19.13 10.51
N LEU A 100 -26.88 -18.50 11.47
CA LEU A 100 -26.79 -17.05 11.52
C LEU A 100 -25.83 -16.59 10.43
N VAL A 101 -26.23 -15.59 9.66
CA VAL A 101 -25.45 -15.08 8.52
C VAL A 101 -25.07 -13.64 8.79
N LYS A 102 -23.78 -13.33 8.66
CA LYS A 102 -23.28 -11.96 8.66
C LYS A 102 -22.55 -11.68 7.36
N THR A 103 -22.95 -10.63 6.65
CA THR A 103 -22.30 -10.17 5.42
C THR A 103 -21.27 -9.07 5.70
N PHE A 104 -20.30 -8.94 4.81
CA PHE A 104 -19.19 -8.01 4.93
C PHE A 104 -18.87 -7.37 3.57
N GLU A 105 -18.70 -6.05 3.58
CA GLU A 105 -18.16 -5.29 2.43
C GLU A 105 -16.64 -5.52 2.27
N SER A 106 -15.93 -5.79 3.37
CA SER A 106 -14.50 -6.07 3.37
C SER A 106 -14.22 -7.57 3.50
N PRO A 107 -13.47 -8.17 2.56
CA PRO A 107 -12.96 -9.53 2.73
C PRO A 107 -12.07 -9.69 3.96
N ASN A 108 -11.26 -8.67 4.27
CA ASN A 108 -10.34 -8.70 5.40
C ASN A 108 -11.12 -8.79 6.73
N GLU A 109 -12.21 -8.02 6.86
CA GLU A 109 -13.10 -8.10 8.02
C GLU A 109 -13.82 -9.44 8.12
N ALA A 110 -14.26 -10.00 6.99
CA ALA A 110 -14.89 -11.32 6.97
C ALA A 110 -13.92 -12.41 7.47
N ILE A 111 -12.67 -12.39 6.99
CA ILE A 111 -11.61 -13.30 7.45
C ILE A 111 -11.33 -13.09 8.94
N GLU A 112 -11.22 -11.85 9.40
CA GLU A 112 -10.94 -11.55 10.81
C GLU A 112 -12.09 -12.04 11.71
N PHE A 113 -13.34 -11.77 11.33
CA PHE A 113 -14.52 -12.23 12.05
C PHE A 113 -14.61 -13.76 12.08
N PHE A 114 -14.38 -14.43 10.94
CA PHE A 114 -14.34 -15.89 10.86
C PHE A 114 -13.24 -16.49 11.74
N LYS A 115 -12.03 -15.90 11.73
CA LYS A 115 -10.90 -16.35 12.56
C LYS A 115 -11.21 -16.25 14.07
N LYS A 116 -12.05 -15.30 14.49
CA LYS A 116 -12.51 -15.15 15.88
C LYS A 116 -13.59 -16.15 16.29
N GLN A 117 -14.22 -16.86 15.36
CA GLN A 117 -15.25 -17.85 15.68
C GLN A 117 -14.67 -19.05 16.43
N LYS A 118 -15.38 -19.47 17.48
CA LYS A 118 -15.02 -20.59 18.36
C LYS A 118 -15.86 -21.85 18.13
N GLY A 119 -16.95 -21.75 17.37
CA GLY A 119 -17.84 -22.86 17.04
C GLY A 119 -17.70 -23.31 15.59
N THR A 120 -18.67 -24.10 15.14
CA THR A 120 -18.80 -24.45 13.72
C THR A 120 -19.19 -23.21 12.92
N SER A 121 -18.43 -22.93 11.87
CA SER A 121 -18.64 -21.75 11.03
C SER A 121 -18.09 -21.95 9.63
N GLU A 122 -18.63 -21.18 8.69
CA GLU A 122 -18.20 -21.13 7.29
C GLU A 122 -17.90 -19.68 6.91
N LEU A 123 -16.79 -19.48 6.20
CA LEU A 123 -16.52 -18.27 5.43
C LEU A 123 -16.80 -18.58 3.97
N ALA A 124 -17.63 -17.76 3.34
CA ALA A 124 -18.06 -17.97 1.97
C ALA A 124 -18.16 -16.66 1.20
N LEU A 125 -18.22 -16.77 -0.13
CA LEU A 125 -18.46 -15.68 -1.07
C LEU A 125 -19.64 -16.07 -1.96
N GLY A 126 -20.62 -15.20 -2.13
CA GLY A 126 -21.78 -15.48 -2.97
C GLY A 126 -22.87 -14.42 -2.87
N GLU A 127 -23.95 -14.62 -3.60
CA GLU A 127 -25.13 -13.75 -3.62
C GLU A 127 -26.03 -13.99 -2.39
N SER A 128 -26.10 -15.24 -1.92
CA SER A 128 -26.90 -15.65 -0.76
C SER A 128 -26.28 -16.86 -0.04
N PRO A 129 -26.75 -17.20 1.17
CA PRO A 129 -26.32 -18.42 1.87
C PRO A 129 -26.55 -19.72 1.07
N GLU A 130 -27.53 -19.73 0.17
CA GLU A 130 -27.88 -20.86 -0.69
C GLU A 130 -27.06 -20.88 -1.98
N SER A 131 -26.66 -19.71 -2.48
CA SER A 131 -25.81 -19.53 -3.67
C SER A 131 -24.43 -19.00 -3.28
N LYS A 132 -23.62 -19.86 -2.65
CA LYS A 132 -22.30 -19.51 -2.12
C LYS A 132 -21.20 -20.49 -2.51
N GLN A 133 -20.00 -19.96 -2.69
CA GLN A 133 -18.75 -20.72 -2.71
C GLN A 133 -18.16 -20.77 -1.30
N LEU A 134 -17.91 -21.97 -0.77
CA LEU A 134 -17.20 -22.16 0.49
C LEU A 134 -15.71 -21.82 0.33
N LEU A 135 -15.22 -20.87 1.13
CA LEU A 135 -13.83 -20.44 1.13
C LEU A 135 -13.03 -21.03 2.29
N ALA A 136 -13.63 -21.11 3.48
CA ALA A 136 -13.04 -21.79 4.63
C ALA A 136 -14.12 -22.29 5.58
N SER A 137 -13.82 -23.32 6.37
CA SER A 137 -14.71 -23.79 7.43
C SER A 137 -13.97 -24.15 8.71
N LYS A 138 -14.69 -24.05 9.83
CA LYS A 138 -14.27 -24.47 11.15
C LYS A 138 -15.26 -25.46 11.73
N VAL A 139 -14.74 -26.42 12.50
CA VAL A 139 -15.52 -27.34 13.33
C VAL A 139 -14.99 -27.22 14.75
N ASN A 140 -15.86 -26.93 15.72
CA ASN A 140 -15.47 -26.69 17.11
C ASN A 140 -14.32 -25.65 17.25
N GLY A 141 -14.35 -24.61 16.40
CA GLY A 141 -13.35 -23.53 16.38
C GLY A 141 -12.04 -23.87 15.64
N ASN A 142 -11.79 -25.15 15.33
CA ASN A 142 -10.62 -25.60 14.58
C ASN A 142 -10.86 -25.51 13.08
N VAL A 143 -9.88 -25.00 12.34
CA VAL A 143 -9.94 -24.91 10.87
C VAL A 143 -10.00 -26.32 10.28
N ASN A 144 -11.07 -26.62 9.56
CA ASN A 144 -11.29 -27.91 8.91
C ASN A 144 -10.96 -27.85 7.42
N TYR A 145 -11.27 -26.73 6.76
CA TYR A 145 -11.04 -26.55 5.33
C TYR A 145 -10.68 -25.11 5.00
N VAL A 146 -9.84 -24.94 3.98
CA VAL A 146 -9.56 -23.67 3.30
C VAL A 146 -9.37 -23.98 1.82
N ASN A 147 -10.17 -23.35 0.96
CA ASN A 147 -10.08 -23.51 -0.50
C ASN A 147 -8.68 -23.16 -0.99
N ASP A 148 -8.11 -23.97 -1.89
CA ASP A 148 -6.72 -23.85 -2.34
C ASP A 148 -6.37 -22.47 -2.92
N ASN A 149 -7.26 -21.91 -3.74
CA ASN A 149 -7.08 -20.57 -4.32
C ASN A 149 -7.24 -19.45 -3.28
N PHE A 150 -7.84 -19.75 -2.13
CA PHE A 150 -8.05 -18.80 -1.04
C PHE A 150 -6.98 -18.92 0.07
N ARG A 151 -6.16 -19.98 0.09
CA ARG A 151 -5.15 -20.22 1.14
C ARG A 151 -4.20 -19.04 1.31
N GLY A 152 -3.74 -18.45 0.21
CA GLY A 152 -2.84 -17.28 0.24
C GLY A 152 -3.46 -16.10 0.98
N ALA A 153 -4.74 -15.84 0.73
CA ALA A 153 -5.53 -14.77 1.35
C ALA A 153 -5.83 -15.07 2.82
N TYR A 154 -6.19 -16.31 3.13
CA TYR A 154 -6.55 -16.76 4.47
C TYR A 154 -5.37 -16.80 5.44
N PHE A 155 -4.24 -17.39 5.04
CA PHE A 155 -3.09 -17.60 5.93
C PHE A 155 -2.14 -16.42 5.98
N SER A 156 -2.15 -15.53 4.98
CA SER A 156 -1.37 -14.29 5.07
C SER A 156 -2.09 -13.29 5.98
N PRO A 157 -1.45 -12.76 7.04
CA PRO A 157 -2.03 -11.67 7.80
C PRO A 157 -2.16 -10.43 6.91
N ALA A 158 -3.29 -9.72 7.02
CA ALA A 158 -3.44 -8.42 6.39
C ALA A 158 -2.46 -7.42 7.05
N ILE A 159 -1.88 -6.54 6.23
CA ILE A 159 -1.05 -5.45 6.71
C ILE A 159 -1.99 -4.31 7.08
N LYS A 160 -2.08 -4.03 8.39
CA LYS A 160 -2.87 -2.95 8.96
C LYS A 160 -1.97 -1.91 9.59
N GLN A 161 -2.23 -0.63 9.28
CA GLN A 161 -1.52 0.51 9.83
C GLN A 161 -2.50 1.63 10.17
N THR A 162 -2.32 2.24 11.34
CA THR A 162 -3.02 3.48 11.72
C THR A 162 -2.23 4.69 11.22
N PHE A 163 -2.91 5.63 10.59
CA PHE A 163 -2.39 6.91 10.15
C PHE A 163 -3.09 8.02 10.93
N TYR A 164 -2.30 8.95 11.46
CA TYR A 164 -2.80 10.10 12.18
C TYR A 164 -2.85 11.30 11.24
N VAL A 165 -3.91 12.08 11.38
CA VAL A 165 -4.17 13.28 10.60
C VAL A 165 -4.62 14.40 11.52
N LYS A 166 -4.40 15.63 11.08
CA LYS A 166 -4.84 16.82 11.78
C LYS A 166 -5.13 17.91 10.77
N ASP A 167 -6.34 18.46 10.80
CA ASP A 167 -6.75 19.61 9.98
C ASP A 167 -6.43 19.40 8.49
N GLY A 168 -6.80 18.23 7.95
CA GLY A 168 -6.54 17.86 6.53
C GLY A 168 -5.07 17.51 6.21
N ALA A 169 -4.15 17.61 7.18
CA ALA A 169 -2.75 17.28 7.00
C ALA A 169 -2.42 15.87 7.52
N GLY A 170 -1.65 15.11 6.73
CA GLY A 170 -1.26 13.75 7.07
C GLY A 170 -0.85 12.96 5.85
N PHE A 171 -0.80 11.63 5.96
CA PHE A 171 -0.71 10.79 4.77
C PHE A 171 -2.08 10.81 4.08
N THR A 172 -2.10 11.01 2.77
CA THR A 172 -3.34 10.89 1.99
C THR A 172 -3.80 9.43 1.95
N ALA A 173 -5.07 9.20 1.60
CA ALA A 173 -5.63 7.87 1.44
C ALA A 173 -4.80 7.00 0.47
N SER A 174 -4.36 7.58 -0.65
CA SER A 174 -3.54 6.90 -1.66
C SER A 174 -2.12 6.61 -1.17
N GLN A 175 -1.47 7.54 -0.45
CA GLN A 175 -0.19 7.28 0.19
C GLN A 175 -0.28 6.14 1.21
N ALA A 176 -1.33 6.13 2.04
CA ALA A 176 -1.56 5.08 3.01
C ALA A 176 -1.70 3.72 2.34
N ALA A 177 -2.50 3.66 1.27
CA ALA A 177 -2.69 2.46 0.46
C ALA A 177 -1.38 1.96 -0.14
N ASN A 178 -0.53 2.86 -0.64
CA ASN A 178 0.81 2.51 -1.13
C ASN A 178 1.70 1.94 -0.01
N MET A 179 1.69 2.57 1.17
CA MET A 179 2.51 2.16 2.31
C MET A 179 2.13 0.78 2.86
N VAL A 180 0.84 0.47 3.02
CA VAL A 180 0.41 -0.87 3.49
C VAL A 180 0.65 -1.98 2.46
N GLN A 181 0.89 -1.62 1.21
CA GLN A 181 1.35 -2.52 0.15
C GLN A 181 2.89 -2.61 0.07
N GLY A 182 3.60 -1.93 0.96
CA GLY A 182 5.06 -1.98 1.09
C GLY A 182 5.83 -0.97 0.25
N ARG A 183 5.14 -0.03 -0.40
CA ARG A 183 5.77 1.03 -1.20
C ARG A 183 6.24 2.18 -0.32
N THR A 184 7.12 3.00 -0.90
CA THR A 184 7.67 4.20 -0.24
C THR A 184 6.99 5.43 -0.82
N VAL A 185 6.58 6.35 0.04
CA VAL A 185 5.94 7.62 -0.35
C VAL A 185 6.84 8.78 0.03
N HIS A 186 6.71 9.91 -0.67
CA HIS A 186 7.42 11.15 -0.36
C HIS A 186 6.49 12.10 0.38
N ARG A 187 7.01 12.76 1.40
CA ARG A 187 6.30 13.76 2.20
C ARG A 187 7.10 15.04 2.22
N GLU A 188 6.43 16.16 1.94
CA GLU A 188 7.03 17.50 1.83
C GLU A 188 6.77 18.39 3.06
N ASN A 189 6.09 17.86 4.07
CA ASN A 189 5.58 18.63 5.21
C ASN A 189 5.70 17.86 6.54
N LEU A 190 6.76 17.06 6.70
CA LEU A 190 7.03 16.44 8.00
C LEU A 190 7.61 17.46 8.96
N ILE A 191 7.27 17.35 10.24
CA ILE A 191 7.79 18.25 11.29
C ILE A 191 8.75 17.48 12.18
N ASN A 192 9.94 18.03 12.42
CA ASN A 192 10.88 17.46 13.36
C ASN A 192 10.34 17.66 14.78
N PRO A 193 10.01 16.61 15.54
CA PRO A 193 9.39 16.76 16.86
C PRO A 193 10.30 17.46 17.88
N ASN A 194 11.62 17.44 17.67
CA ASN A 194 12.58 18.05 18.59
C ASN A 194 12.89 19.51 18.24
N LYS A 195 12.80 19.90 16.96
CA LYS A 195 13.21 21.22 16.47
C LYS A 195 12.05 22.08 15.95
N GLY A 196 10.90 21.48 15.66
CA GLY A 196 9.77 22.14 15.00
C GLY A 196 9.99 22.45 13.51
N GLU A 197 11.18 22.19 12.97
CA GLU A 197 11.52 22.46 11.57
C GLU A 197 10.81 21.50 10.62
N ALA A 198 10.28 22.05 9.52
CA ALA A 198 9.74 21.25 8.43
C ALA A 198 10.87 20.59 7.63
N TYR A 199 10.66 19.34 7.21
CA TYR A 199 11.59 18.61 6.35
C TYR A 199 10.85 17.67 5.39
N ASN A 200 11.56 17.31 4.33
CA ASN A 200 11.08 16.38 3.32
C ASN A 200 11.72 15.01 3.56
N ALA A 201 10.95 13.94 3.36
CA ALA A 201 11.49 12.60 3.41
C ALA A 201 10.71 11.62 2.56
N TRP A 202 11.42 10.59 2.11
CA TRP A 202 10.82 9.34 1.68
C TRP A 202 10.51 8.49 2.92
N VAL A 203 9.29 7.95 3.00
CA VAL A 203 8.76 7.24 4.16
C VAL A 203 8.15 5.91 3.73
N LYS A 204 8.45 4.84 4.46
CA LYS A 204 7.82 3.52 4.30
C LYS A 204 7.55 2.87 5.65
N LEU A 205 6.67 1.87 5.65
CA LEU A 205 6.53 0.99 6.81
C LEU A 205 7.77 0.09 6.93
N ASP A 206 8.25 -0.04 8.16
CA ASP A 206 9.34 -0.94 8.51
C ASP A 206 8.77 -2.28 8.96
N PHE A 207 8.72 -3.24 8.04
CA PHE A 207 8.26 -4.60 8.31
C PHE A 207 9.31 -5.48 8.98
N GLU A 208 10.56 -5.02 9.10
CA GLU A 208 11.67 -5.77 9.73
C GLU A 208 11.69 -5.52 11.25
N GLN A 209 11.12 -4.41 11.71
CA GLN A 209 11.05 -4.05 13.12
C GLN A 209 9.80 -4.61 13.79
N LYS A 210 9.91 -4.88 15.10
CA LYS A 210 8.75 -5.19 15.93
C LYS A 210 7.78 -4.00 15.90
N LYS A 211 6.49 -4.31 15.78
CA LYS A 211 5.39 -3.35 15.94
C LYS A 211 5.45 -2.67 17.31
N ASP A 212 4.90 -1.47 17.37
CA ASP A 212 4.69 -0.77 18.64
C ASP A 212 3.60 -1.43 19.49
N ASP A 213 3.38 -0.92 20.70
CA ASP A 213 2.40 -1.45 21.65
C ASP A 213 0.95 -1.30 21.17
N TYR A 214 0.72 -0.43 20.17
CA TYR A 214 -0.58 -0.24 19.53
C TYR A 214 -0.75 -1.11 18.27
N GLY A 215 0.23 -1.96 17.95
CA GLY A 215 0.20 -2.87 16.81
C GLY A 215 0.52 -2.23 15.46
N ASN A 216 1.06 -1.01 15.44
CA ASN A 216 1.48 -0.29 14.25
C ASN A 216 2.94 -0.62 13.87
N PHE A 217 3.25 -0.52 12.58
CA PHE A 217 4.62 -0.61 12.10
C PHE A 217 5.37 0.69 12.38
N LYS A 218 6.68 0.56 12.64
CA LYS A 218 7.56 1.73 12.69
C LYS A 218 7.70 2.34 11.30
N LEU A 219 7.94 3.65 11.25
CA LEU A 219 8.22 4.35 10.00
C LEU A 219 9.72 4.41 9.76
N LYS A 220 10.16 3.97 8.58
CA LYS A 220 11.52 4.19 8.10
C LYS A 220 11.54 5.42 7.22
N GLN A 221 12.36 6.40 7.59
CA GLN A 221 12.45 7.69 6.92
C GLN A 221 13.83 7.88 6.30
N MET A 222 13.85 8.49 5.12
CA MET A 222 15.03 8.80 4.34
C MET A 222 14.96 10.28 3.96
N ASN A 223 15.71 11.12 4.68
CA ASN A 223 15.70 12.57 4.52
C ASN A 223 16.00 12.99 3.08
N ASP A 224 15.22 13.90 2.53
CA ASP A 224 15.41 14.46 1.20
C ASP A 224 15.85 15.94 1.34
N PRO A 225 17.02 16.35 0.79
CA PRO A 225 17.90 15.62 -0.14
C PRO A 225 19.04 14.81 0.51
N ASN A 226 19.24 14.90 1.83
CA ASN A 226 20.46 14.38 2.50
C ASN A 226 20.72 12.88 2.33
N PHE A 227 19.68 12.06 2.17
CA PHE A 227 19.81 10.63 1.89
C PHE A 227 20.37 10.35 0.49
N GLY A 228 20.19 11.29 -0.45
CA GLY A 228 20.78 11.27 -1.78
C GLY A 228 20.10 10.33 -2.77
N PHE A 229 18.78 10.15 -2.67
CA PHE A 229 17.99 9.55 -3.75
C PHE A 229 17.36 10.65 -4.60
N ASP A 230 17.74 10.70 -5.87
CA ASP A 230 17.16 11.60 -6.88
C ASP A 230 16.33 10.78 -7.86
N LEU A 231 15.01 10.93 -7.77
CA LEU A 231 14.05 10.17 -8.59
C LEU A 231 14.18 10.52 -10.07
N GLU A 232 14.36 11.80 -10.40
CA GLU A 232 14.45 12.24 -11.79
C GLU A 232 15.73 11.71 -12.45
N LYS A 233 16.86 11.79 -11.73
CA LYS A 233 18.12 11.17 -12.17
C LYS A 233 17.99 9.66 -12.33
N ALA A 234 17.29 8.98 -11.42
CA ALA A 234 17.05 7.55 -11.53
C ALA A 234 16.24 7.20 -12.78
N LEU A 235 15.14 7.92 -13.05
CA LEU A 235 14.31 7.76 -14.25
C LEU A 235 15.12 8.00 -15.54
N ASN A 236 15.93 9.05 -15.57
CA ASN A 236 16.74 9.40 -16.73
C ASN A 236 17.77 8.34 -17.13
N GLY A 237 18.11 7.41 -16.22
CA GLY A 237 18.99 6.27 -16.51
C GLY A 237 18.38 5.17 -17.39
N PHE A 238 17.07 5.22 -17.65
CA PHE A 238 16.33 4.19 -18.40
C PHE A 238 15.72 4.74 -19.70
N LYS A 239 15.49 3.85 -20.67
CA LYS A 239 14.85 4.17 -21.96
C LYS A 239 13.33 4.31 -21.80
N ILE A 240 12.87 5.32 -21.06
CA ILE A 240 11.43 5.57 -20.83
C ILE A 240 10.93 6.62 -21.82
N LYS A 241 9.89 6.27 -22.58
CA LYS A 241 9.36 7.07 -23.70
C LYS A 241 8.68 8.36 -23.21
N GLU A 242 7.90 8.25 -22.15
CA GLU A 242 7.09 9.32 -21.57
C GLU A 242 7.94 10.47 -20.99
N LEU A 243 9.22 10.25 -20.68
CA LEU A 243 10.12 11.29 -20.17
C LEU A 243 10.44 12.39 -21.20
N ALA A 244 10.20 12.15 -22.48
CA ALA A 244 10.38 13.14 -23.54
C ALA A 244 9.32 14.25 -23.51
N ASP A 245 8.15 13.97 -22.93
CA ASP A 245 7.08 14.93 -22.73
C ASP A 245 7.17 15.50 -21.30
N PRO A 246 7.37 16.82 -21.12
CA PRO A 246 7.50 17.44 -19.81
C PRO A 246 6.28 17.25 -18.90
N ALA A 247 5.07 17.24 -19.45
CA ALA A 247 3.84 17.07 -18.67
C ALA A 247 3.71 15.62 -18.19
N GLN A 248 4.00 14.64 -19.06
CA GLN A 248 3.99 13.23 -18.67
C GLN A 248 5.09 12.93 -17.66
N LYS A 249 6.30 13.49 -17.84
CA LYS A 249 7.39 13.39 -16.88
C LYS A 249 7.00 13.93 -15.50
N ALA A 250 6.39 15.12 -15.45
CA ALA A 250 5.92 15.70 -14.19
C ALA A 250 4.86 14.82 -13.52
N ALA A 251 3.91 14.28 -14.29
CA ALA A 251 2.90 13.35 -13.78
C ALA A 251 3.53 12.07 -13.21
N ILE A 252 4.50 11.47 -13.90
CA ILE A 252 5.22 10.27 -13.44
C ILE A 252 5.95 10.56 -12.12
N ILE A 253 6.65 11.70 -12.03
CA ILE A 253 7.37 12.08 -10.82
C ILE A 253 6.39 12.24 -9.65
N THR A 254 5.26 12.94 -9.86
CA THR A 254 4.22 13.12 -8.85
C THR A 254 3.64 11.78 -8.39
N SER A 255 3.28 10.89 -9.31
CA SER A 255 2.75 9.56 -8.97
C SER A 255 3.78 8.70 -8.22
N MET A 256 5.04 8.67 -8.66
CA MET A 256 6.08 7.91 -7.96
C MET A 256 6.42 8.50 -6.59
N LYS A 257 6.36 9.84 -6.42
CA LYS A 257 6.41 10.49 -5.11
C LYS A 257 5.22 10.11 -4.24
N ASN A 258 4.02 9.96 -4.80
CA ASN A 258 2.85 9.42 -4.10
C ASN A 258 3.03 7.95 -3.69
N GLY A 259 4.07 7.28 -4.19
CA GLY A 259 4.36 5.87 -4.00
C GLY A 259 3.63 4.96 -4.98
N ASP A 260 3.03 5.52 -6.03
CA ASP A 260 2.30 4.75 -7.03
C ASP A 260 3.25 3.91 -7.87
N ARG A 261 2.74 2.74 -8.29
CA ARG A 261 3.37 1.95 -9.34
C ARG A 261 2.79 2.40 -10.69
N VAL A 262 3.62 3.03 -11.50
CA VAL A 262 3.23 3.72 -12.74
C VAL A 262 3.45 2.81 -13.96
N GLU A 263 2.50 2.73 -14.88
CA GLU A 263 2.69 2.07 -16.19
C GLU A 263 3.51 2.98 -17.10
N LEU A 264 4.55 2.43 -17.72
CA LEU A 264 5.49 3.14 -18.59
C LEU A 264 5.78 2.32 -19.85
N THR A 265 6.22 3.01 -20.89
CA THR A 265 6.68 2.40 -22.13
C THR A 265 8.20 2.47 -22.20
N THR A 266 8.84 1.33 -22.41
CA THR A 266 10.30 1.24 -22.53
C THR A 266 10.73 0.36 -23.70
N THR A 267 12.02 0.33 -23.98
CA THR A 267 12.61 -0.55 -24.99
C THR A 267 13.60 -1.51 -24.34
N ASN A 268 13.42 -2.81 -24.57
CA ASN A 268 14.32 -3.84 -24.04
C ASN A 268 15.66 -3.90 -24.80
N ARG A 269 16.52 -4.86 -24.47
CA ARG A 269 17.83 -5.05 -25.13
C ARG A 269 17.73 -5.44 -26.61
N GLU A 270 16.61 -6.02 -27.03
CA GLU A 270 16.32 -6.41 -28.42
C GLU A 270 15.73 -5.25 -29.23
N ASN A 271 15.71 -4.03 -28.66
CA ASN A 271 15.07 -2.85 -29.24
C ASN A 271 13.55 -3.00 -29.45
N LYS A 272 12.90 -3.92 -28.73
CA LYS A 272 11.45 -4.08 -28.74
C LYS A 272 10.79 -3.16 -27.72
N GLU A 273 9.77 -2.42 -28.15
CA GLU A 273 8.91 -1.63 -27.27
C GLU A 273 8.07 -2.56 -26.40
N VAL A 274 8.11 -2.34 -25.08
CA VAL A 274 7.37 -3.12 -24.08
C VAL A 274 6.76 -2.18 -23.05
N LYS A 275 5.59 -2.56 -22.56
CA LYS A 275 4.95 -1.92 -21.42
C LYS A 275 5.41 -2.58 -20.13
N ILE A 276 5.70 -1.75 -19.14
CA ILE A 276 6.20 -2.15 -17.83
C ILE A 276 5.46 -1.34 -16.76
N LYS A 277 5.53 -1.80 -15.53
CA LYS A 277 5.16 -1.04 -14.35
C LYS A 277 6.41 -0.73 -13.54
N ALA A 278 6.55 0.49 -13.02
CA ALA A 278 7.71 0.89 -12.23
C ALA A 278 7.31 1.64 -10.96
N GLU A 279 8.08 1.49 -9.90
CA GLU A 279 7.89 2.21 -8.63
C GLU A 279 9.24 2.68 -8.06
N ALA A 280 9.21 3.78 -7.30
CA ALA A 280 10.39 4.31 -6.65
C ALA A 280 10.81 3.42 -5.47
N VAL A 281 12.12 3.14 -5.36
CA VAL A 281 12.71 2.40 -4.24
C VAL A 281 13.86 3.20 -3.62
N PRO A 282 13.53 4.31 -2.90
CA PRO A 282 14.53 5.23 -2.36
C PRO A 282 15.58 4.54 -1.49
N GLN A 283 15.19 3.54 -0.69
CA GLN A 283 16.10 2.77 0.18
C GLN A 283 17.33 2.22 -0.56
N TYR A 284 17.17 1.83 -1.83
CA TYR A 284 18.26 1.32 -2.69
C TYR A 284 18.66 2.32 -3.78
N LYS A 285 18.20 3.57 -3.66
CA LYS A 285 18.44 4.68 -4.57
C LYS A 285 18.14 4.32 -6.03
N THR A 286 17.05 3.59 -6.26
CA THR A 286 16.74 2.99 -7.56
C THR A 286 15.25 2.86 -7.79
N LEU A 287 14.89 2.23 -8.91
CA LEU A 287 13.54 1.86 -9.29
C LEU A 287 13.42 0.34 -9.37
N ASP A 288 12.24 -0.17 -9.05
CA ASP A 288 11.86 -1.55 -9.35
C ASP A 288 10.89 -1.59 -10.53
N PHE A 289 11.04 -2.61 -11.36
CA PHE A 289 10.32 -2.80 -12.61
C PHE A 289 9.56 -4.12 -12.56
N TYR A 290 8.38 -4.13 -13.16
CA TYR A 290 7.47 -5.27 -13.19
C TYR A 290 6.83 -5.39 -14.56
N ASN A 291 6.50 -6.61 -14.96
CA ASN A 291 5.66 -6.85 -16.14
C ASN A 291 4.17 -6.58 -15.83
N ASP A 292 3.33 -6.79 -16.84
CA ASP A 292 1.86 -6.70 -16.76
C ASP A 292 1.26 -7.57 -15.64
N LYS A 293 1.81 -8.77 -15.43
CA LYS A 293 1.43 -9.73 -14.38
C LYS A 293 1.98 -9.37 -12.99
N GLY A 294 2.68 -8.25 -12.83
CA GLY A 294 3.26 -7.82 -11.55
C GLY A 294 4.47 -8.63 -11.11
N THR A 295 5.09 -9.40 -12.01
CA THR A 295 6.34 -10.12 -11.75
C THR A 295 7.51 -9.17 -11.92
N ARG A 296 8.43 -9.16 -10.96
CA ARG A 296 9.61 -8.28 -10.99
C ARG A 296 10.53 -8.63 -12.16
N GLU A 297 11.02 -7.60 -12.83
CA GLU A 297 11.93 -7.69 -13.97
C GLU A 297 13.29 -7.08 -13.66
N LYS A 298 14.33 -7.55 -14.38
CA LYS A 298 15.68 -7.00 -14.26
C LYS A 298 15.74 -5.65 -14.98
N ARG A 299 15.64 -4.55 -14.24
CA ARG A 299 15.72 -3.18 -14.76
C ARG A 299 16.93 -2.90 -15.67
N GLU A 300 18.04 -3.64 -15.49
CA GLU A 300 19.25 -3.54 -16.32
C GLU A 300 19.00 -3.87 -17.80
N GLN A 301 17.84 -4.46 -18.14
CA GLN A 301 17.43 -4.67 -19.53
C GLN A 301 16.87 -3.40 -20.21
N TYR A 302 16.52 -2.39 -19.41
CA TYR A 302 15.90 -1.13 -19.85
C TYR A 302 16.84 0.08 -19.73
N LYS A 303 18.07 -0.12 -19.26
CA LYS A 303 19.06 0.95 -19.12
C LYS A 303 19.42 1.56 -20.47
N LYS A 304 19.68 2.87 -20.47
CA LYS A 304 20.37 3.51 -21.60
C LYS A 304 21.80 2.94 -21.67
N PRO A 305 22.38 2.80 -22.87
CA PRO A 305 23.81 2.50 -22.99
C PRO A 305 24.62 3.56 -22.25
N ASP A 306 25.64 3.17 -21.50
CA ASP A 306 26.55 4.13 -20.89
C ASP A 306 27.24 4.92 -22.01
N VAL A 307 27.12 6.26 -21.99
CA VAL A 307 27.73 7.16 -22.97
C VAL A 307 29.28 7.15 -22.88
N ALA A 308 29.85 6.37 -21.96
CA ALA A 308 31.30 6.22 -21.75
C ALA A 308 32.01 5.30 -22.76
N GLU A 309 31.31 4.60 -23.67
CA GLU A 309 31.94 3.73 -24.67
C GLU A 309 32.15 4.35 -26.06
N GLN A 310 31.72 5.60 -26.30
CA GLN A 310 32.03 6.32 -27.54
C GLN A 310 33.34 7.12 -27.53
N SER A 311 34.14 7.04 -26.45
CA SER A 311 35.46 7.69 -26.33
C SER A 311 36.64 6.72 -26.18
N LYS A 312 36.49 5.43 -26.52
CA LYS A 312 37.63 4.48 -26.65
C LYS A 312 38.05 4.20 -28.09
N GLY A 313 37.87 5.18 -28.97
CA GLY A 313 38.33 5.17 -30.35
C GLY A 313 39.36 6.26 -30.64
N LYS A 314 40.40 6.43 -29.82
CA LYS A 314 41.70 7.06 -30.18
C LYS A 314 42.66 7.11 -28.97
N SER A 315 43.43 6.05 -28.78
CA SER A 315 44.86 6.12 -28.43
C SER A 315 45.45 4.71 -28.42
N GLN A 316 46.06 4.33 -29.54
CA GLN A 316 47.17 3.38 -29.52
C GLN A 316 48.38 4.07 -28.90
N GLY A 317 49.00 3.42 -27.92
CA GLY A 317 50.24 3.88 -27.28
C GLY A 317 50.77 2.85 -26.29
N LYS A 318 51.52 1.88 -26.84
CA LYS A 318 52.31 0.82 -26.19
C LYS A 318 52.75 1.06 -24.72
N SER A 319 52.55 0.04 -23.88
CA SER A 319 53.66 -0.67 -23.21
C SER A 319 53.20 -2.07 -22.75
N LYS A 320 53.95 -3.08 -23.19
CA LYS A 320 54.01 -4.44 -22.63
C LYS A 320 55.17 -4.43 -21.62
N ASP A 321 54.98 -4.95 -20.42
CA ASP A 321 55.49 -6.27 -20.03
C ASP A 321 55.07 -6.65 -18.59
N LYS A 322 54.70 -7.93 -18.42
CA LYS A 322 54.94 -8.91 -17.32
C LYS A 322 54.86 -8.44 -15.85
N ASP A 323 54.17 -9.12 -14.95
CA ASP A 323 54.41 -10.53 -14.55
C ASP A 323 53.16 -11.31 -14.11
N LEU A 324 53.30 -12.63 -14.24
CA LEU A 324 52.41 -13.72 -13.82
C LEU A 324 52.80 -14.25 -12.43
N GLU A 325 51.79 -14.79 -11.74
CA GLU A 325 51.85 -15.79 -10.65
C GLU A 325 52.46 -15.40 -9.29
N GLU A 326 51.64 -15.49 -8.23
CA GLU A 326 51.79 -16.60 -7.27
C GLU A 326 50.58 -16.73 -6.33
N THR A 327 49.93 -17.88 -6.40
CA THR A 327 49.15 -18.47 -5.32
C THR A 327 50.09 -19.07 -4.28
N LYS A 328 49.92 -18.76 -2.99
CA LYS A 328 49.68 -19.72 -1.87
C LYS A 328 49.97 -19.12 -0.49
N SER A 329 49.05 -19.47 0.42
CA SER A 329 49.23 -19.76 1.84
C SER A 329 50.06 -18.82 2.72
N MET A 330 49.42 -18.27 3.76
CA MET A 330 49.95 -18.46 5.11
C MET A 330 48.81 -18.44 6.12
N GLY A 331 48.64 -19.58 6.80
CA GLY A 331 47.97 -19.63 8.08
C GLY A 331 48.97 -19.47 9.22
N ILE A 332 48.39 -19.16 10.39
CA ILE A 332 48.84 -19.48 11.74
C ILE A 332 50.02 -18.67 12.28
N ARG A 333 49.71 -17.78 13.23
CA ARG A 333 49.94 -18.06 14.65
C ARG A 333 48.89 -17.41 15.52
#